data_AF-A0A835YNY4-F1
#
_entry.id   AF-A0A835YNY4-F1
#
_cell.length_a   1.000
_cell.length_b   1.000
_cell.length_c   1.000
_cell.angle_alpha   90.00
_cell.angle_beta   90.00
_cell.angle_gamma   90.00
#
_symmetry.space_group_name_H-M   'P 1'
#
loop_
_entity.id
_entity.type
_entity.pdbx_description
1 polymer ?
#
loop_
_entity_poly.entity_id
_entity_poly.type
_entity_poly.pdbx_seq_one_letter_code
_entity_poly.pdbx_strand_id
1 'polypeptide(L)'
;ESGSGLDKIDKSLTNLLPNKKTRINIVEITNVYHHADLLADILVVQLEDRIPFRRAMKGIIERVQEEKIKGIKIQIAGRVNGAEIARTEWLREGRVPLQTLRADIDYSYKTAQTIYGILGIKV
;
A
#
# COMPACT_ATOMS: atom_id res chain seq x y z
N GLU A 1 -19.69 -5.02 20.16
CA GLU A 1 -20.52 -5.22 18.94
C GLU A 1 -19.70 -5.90 17.84
N SER A 2 -19.11 -7.07 18.13
CA SER A 2 -17.93 -7.54 17.39
C SER A 2 -18.19 -8.67 16.37
N GLY A 3 -19.45 -9.03 16.13
CA GLY A 3 -19.83 -10.12 15.21
C GLY A 3 -20.64 -9.69 13.97
N SER A 4 -21.24 -8.51 13.98
CA SER A 4 -22.18 -8.09 12.92
C SER A 4 -21.53 -7.86 11.56
N GLY A 5 -20.22 -7.60 11.52
CA GLY A 5 -19.47 -7.44 10.28
C GLY A 5 -19.23 -8.76 9.55
N LEU A 6 -18.89 -9.82 10.28
CA LEU A 6 -18.61 -11.13 9.70
C LEU A 6 -19.87 -11.78 9.12
N ASP A 7 -20.99 -11.66 9.83
CA ASP A 7 -22.28 -12.17 9.35
C ASP A 7 -22.72 -11.49 8.05
N LYS A 8 -22.40 -10.20 7.88
CA LYS A 8 -22.68 -9.47 6.64
C LYS A 8 -21.82 -9.99 5.48
N ILE A 9 -20.52 -10.20 5.73
CA ILE A 9 -19.60 -10.72 4.72
C ILE A 9 -19.99 -12.13 4.31
N ASP A 10 -20.35 -12.99 5.25
CA ASP A 10 -20.74 -14.37 4.96
C ASP A 10 -22.05 -14.43 4.14
N LYS A 11 -23.03 -13.58 4.47
CA LYS A 11 -24.25 -13.41 3.66
C LYS A 11 -23.94 -12.92 2.24
N SER A 12 -23.08 -11.92 2.10
CA SER A 12 -22.65 -11.42 0.78
C SER A 12 -21.94 -12.49 -0.03
N LEU A 13 -21.07 -13.28 0.59
CA LEU A 13 -20.35 -14.39 -0.06
C LEU A 13 -21.29 -15.52 -0.47
N THR A 14 -22.25 -15.88 0.39
CA THR A 14 -23.25 -16.90 0.09
C THR A 14 -24.14 -16.50 -1.09
N ASN A 15 -24.52 -15.22 -1.18
CA ASN A 15 -25.27 -14.69 -2.32
C ASN A 15 -24.47 -14.73 -3.64
N LEU A 16 -23.16 -14.46 -3.58
CA LEU A 16 -22.28 -14.53 -4.75
C LEU A 16 -21.97 -15.98 -5.17
N LEU A 17 -21.96 -16.92 -4.21
CA LEU A 17 -21.60 -18.32 -4.42
C LEU A 17 -22.69 -19.26 -3.85
N PRO A 18 -23.88 -19.32 -4.46
CA PRO A 18 -25.07 -19.98 -3.89
C PRO A 18 -24.92 -21.48 -3.59
N ASN A 19 -23.90 -22.15 -4.14
CA ASN A 19 -23.68 -23.60 -4.01
C ASN A 19 -22.35 -24.00 -3.33
N LYS A 20 -21.67 -23.08 -2.65
CA LYS A 20 -20.41 -23.39 -1.93
C LYS A 20 -20.49 -22.95 -0.47
N LYS A 21 -20.10 -23.85 0.44
CA LYS A 21 -19.92 -23.51 1.85
C LYS A 21 -18.63 -22.72 2.02
N THR A 22 -18.74 -21.48 2.48
CA THR A 22 -17.61 -20.60 2.78
C THR A 22 -17.17 -20.75 4.24
N ARG A 23 -15.87 -20.63 4.47
CA ARG A 23 -15.29 -20.49 5.82
C ARG A 23 -14.35 -19.30 5.78
N ILE A 24 -14.54 -18.37 6.71
CA ILE A 24 -13.74 -17.15 6.82
C ILE A 24 -12.73 -17.37 7.93
N ASN A 25 -11.44 -17.22 7.62
CA ASN A 25 -10.38 -17.20 8.61
C ASN A 25 -9.81 -15.79 8.69
N ILE A 26 -9.67 -15.27 9.90
CA ILE A 26 -9.11 -13.94 10.15
C ILE A 26 -7.68 -14.15 10.63
N VAL A 27 -6.72 -13.63 9.88
CA VAL A 27 -5.31 -13.63 10.26
C VAL A 27 -4.95 -12.21 10.66
N GLU A 28 -4.54 -12.03 11.90
CA GLU A 28 -4.08 -10.74 12.41
C GLU A 28 -2.67 -10.46 11.90
N ILE A 29 -2.46 -9.24 11.41
CA ILE A 29 -1.16 -8.76 10.95
C ILE A 29 -0.52 -8.00 12.11
N THR A 30 0.58 -8.52 12.65
CA THR A 30 1.24 -7.94 13.83
C THR A 30 1.96 -6.64 13.51
N ASN A 31 2.51 -6.51 12.30
CA ASN A 31 3.23 -5.31 11.88
C ASN A 31 2.89 -4.89 10.46
N VAL A 32 2.29 -3.72 10.35
CA VAL A 32 1.82 -3.10 9.11
C VAL A 32 3.00 -2.69 8.22
N TYR A 33 4.14 -2.30 8.79
CA TYR A 33 5.28 -1.75 8.06
C TYR A 33 6.10 -2.80 7.30
N HIS A 34 5.84 -4.10 7.51
CA HIS A 34 6.47 -5.18 6.76
C HIS A 34 5.79 -5.50 5.43
N HIS A 35 4.56 -5.04 5.23
CA HIS A 35 3.76 -5.37 4.05
C HIS A 35 3.68 -4.19 3.10
N ALA A 36 4.12 -4.40 1.85
CA ALA A 36 4.13 -3.36 0.82
C ALA A 36 2.73 -2.85 0.51
N ASP A 37 1.71 -3.71 0.59
CA ASP A 37 0.32 -3.35 0.32
C ASP A 37 -0.23 -2.32 1.31
N LEU A 38 -0.01 -2.56 2.60
CA LEU A 38 -0.50 -1.67 3.65
C LEU A 38 0.28 -0.34 3.66
N LEU A 39 1.58 -0.38 3.37
CA LEU A 39 2.37 0.84 3.17
C LEU A 39 1.86 1.67 2.00
N ALA A 40 1.50 1.02 0.88
CA ALA A 40 0.93 1.70 -0.27
C ALA A 40 -0.43 2.33 0.06
N ASP A 41 -1.29 1.66 0.83
CA ASP A 41 -2.57 2.22 1.28
C ASP A 41 -2.38 3.45 2.18
N ILE A 42 -1.40 3.42 3.09
CA ILE A 42 -1.05 4.60 3.90
C ILE A 42 -0.61 5.77 3.01
N LEU A 43 0.21 5.52 1.98
CA LEU A 43 0.61 6.57 1.03
C LEU A 43 -0.57 7.12 0.25
N VAL A 44 -1.51 6.27 -0.16
CA VAL A 44 -2.71 6.71 -0.87
C VAL A 44 -3.46 7.72 -0.03
N VAL A 45 -3.80 7.38 1.21
CA VAL A 45 -4.53 8.26 2.12
C VAL A 45 -3.78 9.57 2.34
N GLN A 46 -2.46 9.51 2.59
CA GLN A 46 -1.66 10.71 2.81
C GLN A 46 -1.63 11.66 1.59
N LEU A 47 -1.58 11.10 0.38
CA LEU A 47 -1.57 11.90 -0.85
C LEU A 47 -2.96 12.48 -1.17
N GLU A 48 -4.03 11.76 -0.85
CA GLU A 48 -5.41 12.25 -0.96
C GLU A 48 -5.70 13.37 0.04
N ASP A 49 -5.14 13.27 1.26
CA ASP A 49 -5.13 14.32 2.28
C ASP A 49 -4.21 15.51 1.94
N ARG A 50 -3.60 15.50 0.74
CA ARG A 50 -2.74 16.56 0.20
C ARG A 50 -1.47 16.81 1.02
N ILE A 51 -0.97 15.79 1.73
CA ILE A 51 0.35 15.87 2.36
C ILE A 51 1.40 15.93 1.24
N PRO A 52 2.43 16.81 1.36
CA PRO A 52 3.50 16.88 0.37
C PRO A 52 4.15 15.51 0.16
N PHE A 53 4.18 15.02 -1.08
CA PHE A 53 4.63 13.66 -1.42
C PHE A 53 6.03 13.33 -0.86
N ARG A 54 6.98 14.27 -0.84
CA ARG A 54 8.31 14.08 -0.26
C ARG A 54 8.25 13.80 1.24
N ARG A 55 7.35 14.47 1.95
CA ARG A 55 7.15 14.28 3.39
C ARG A 55 6.49 12.94 3.67
N ALA A 56 5.47 12.58 2.88
CA ALA A 56 4.81 11.28 2.97
C ALA A 56 5.80 10.12 2.76
N MET A 57 6.59 10.17 1.68
CA MET A 57 7.60 9.15 1.38
C MET A 57 8.67 9.05 2.47
N LYS A 58 9.24 10.18 2.92
CA LYS A 58 10.27 10.17 3.97
C LYS A 58 9.72 9.63 5.30
N GLY A 59 8.53 10.05 5.70
CA GLY A 59 7.92 9.59 6.94
C GLY A 59 7.65 8.08 6.95
N ILE A 60 7.34 7.49 5.81
CA ILE A 60 7.22 6.03 5.72
C ILE A 60 8.59 5.34 5.74
N ILE A 61 9.57 5.84 5.00
CA ILE A 61 10.92 5.25 4.98
C ILE A 61 11.52 5.25 6.39
N GLU A 62 11.38 6.34 7.14
CA GLU A 62 11.85 6.46 8.53
C GLU A 62 11.21 5.39 9.43
N ARG A 63 9.87 5.24 9.38
CA ARG A 63 9.15 4.21 10.15
C ARG A 63 9.53 2.78 9.75
N VAL A 64 9.73 2.55 8.45
CA VAL A 64 10.15 1.23 7.94
C VAL A 64 11.59 0.89 8.37
N GLN A 65 12.47 1.89 8.48
CA GLN A 65 13.83 1.70 8.96
C GLN A 65 13.88 1.31 10.44
N GLU A 66 12.97 1.85 11.27
CA GLU A 66 12.84 1.46 12.68
C GLU A 66 12.54 -0.05 12.84
N GLU A 67 11.86 -0.64 11.86
CA GLU A 67 11.44 -2.04 11.83
C GLU A 67 12.51 -3.00 11.27
N LYS A 68 13.77 -2.55 11.16
CA LYS A 68 14.94 -3.35 10.74
C LYS A 68 14.80 -4.01 9.36
N ILE A 69 14.03 -3.41 8.45
CA ILE A 69 13.91 -3.87 7.07
C ILE A 69 15.20 -3.58 6.29
N LYS A 70 15.62 -4.52 5.43
CA LYS A 70 16.90 -4.44 4.69
C LYS A 70 16.95 -3.32 3.66
N GLY A 71 15.80 -2.93 3.13
CA GLY A 71 15.66 -1.84 2.18
C GLY A 71 14.23 -1.70 1.68
N ILE A 72 13.93 -0.52 1.16
CA ILE A 72 12.62 -0.15 0.62
C ILE A 72 12.82 0.76 -0.61
N LYS A 73 11.93 0.64 -1.60
CA LYS A 73 11.93 1.51 -2.77
C LYS A 73 10.52 1.99 -3.08
N ILE A 74 10.23 3.26 -2.78
CA ILE A 74 8.94 3.87 -3.07
C ILE A 74 9.05 4.68 -4.37
N GLN A 75 8.09 4.53 -5.26
CA GLN A 75 7.99 5.27 -6.52
C GLN A 75 6.58 5.81 -6.70
N ILE A 76 6.47 7.11 -6.99
CA ILE A 76 5.21 7.80 -7.26
C ILE A 76 5.28 8.41 -8.66
N ALA A 77 4.27 8.15 -9.48
CA ALA A 77 4.17 8.66 -10.84
C ALA A 77 2.84 9.39 -11.06
N GLY A 78 2.90 10.54 -11.73
CA GLY A 78 1.71 11.31 -12.12
C GLY A 78 1.93 12.82 -11.97
N ARG A 79 0.83 13.56 -11.83
CA ARG A 79 0.84 15.02 -11.64
C ARG A 79 1.16 15.41 -10.20
N VAL A 80 2.38 15.10 -9.79
CA VAL A 80 2.83 15.26 -8.41
C VAL A 80 2.79 16.73 -7.98
N ASN A 81 2.08 17.01 -6.88
CA ASN A 81 1.82 18.35 -6.35
C ASN A 81 1.05 19.28 -7.32
N GLY A 82 0.20 18.71 -8.18
CA GLY A 82 -0.63 19.49 -9.12
C GLY A 82 0.14 20.07 -10.30
N ALA A 83 1.37 19.62 -10.55
CA ALA A 83 2.13 20.04 -11.72
C ALA A 83 1.37 19.73 -13.02
N GLU A 84 1.54 20.61 -14.01
CA GLU A 84 0.94 20.44 -15.33
C GLU A 84 1.50 19.20 -16.04
N ILE A 85 2.81 18.99 -15.95
CA ILE A 85 3.51 17.86 -16.54
C ILE A 85 3.65 16.74 -15.51
N ALA A 86 3.22 15.54 -15.87
CA ALA A 86 3.39 14.35 -15.05
C ALA A 86 4.87 13.94 -14.97
N ARG A 87 5.32 13.56 -13.78
CA ARG A 87 6.68 13.08 -13.54
C ARG A 87 6.67 11.86 -12.64
N THR A 88 7.81 11.19 -12.61
CA THR A 88 8.05 10.01 -11.76
C THR A 88 9.16 10.33 -10.78
N GLU A 89 8.84 10.24 -9.49
CA GLU A 89 9.77 10.45 -8.39
C GLU A 89 9.91 9.14 -7.63
N TRP A 90 11.13 8.80 -7.25
CA TRP A 90 11.38 7.59 -6.46
C TRP A 90 12.44 7.87 -5.40
N LEU A 91 12.28 7.18 -4.27
CA LEU A 91 13.24 7.18 -3.17
C LEU A 91 13.54 5.73 -2.84
N ARG A 92 14.83 5.43 -2.66
CA ARG A 92 15.30 4.10 -2.28
C ARG A 92 16.21 4.23 -1.09
N GLU A 93 15.97 3.39 -0.11
CA GLU A 93 16.76 3.29 1.10
C GLU A 93 17.18 1.84 1.33
N GLY A 94 18.42 1.60 1.74
CA GLY A 94 18.96 0.24 1.94
C GLY A 94 19.13 -0.57 0.64
N ARG A 95 19.08 -1.91 0.77
CA ARG A 95 19.37 -2.86 -0.32
C ARG A 95 18.09 -3.46 -0.90
N VAL A 96 17.80 -3.18 -2.17
CA VAL A 96 16.65 -3.73 -2.91
C VAL A 96 17.14 -4.40 -4.22
N PRO A 97 17.51 -5.68 -4.19
CA PRO A 97 18.08 -6.38 -5.35
C PRO A 97 16.98 -6.96 -6.27
N LEU A 98 16.49 -6.16 -7.22
CA LEU A 98 15.38 -6.54 -8.12
C LEU A 98 15.69 -7.69 -9.09
N GLN A 99 16.97 -8.00 -9.33
CA GLN A 99 17.38 -9.09 -10.23
C GLN A 99 17.61 -10.42 -9.49
N THR A 100 17.68 -10.40 -8.16
CA THR A 100 18.02 -11.60 -7.37
C THR A 100 16.76 -12.36 -7.02
N LEU A 101 16.49 -13.47 -7.73
CA LEU A 101 15.28 -14.29 -7.52
C LEU A 101 15.17 -14.91 -6.11
N ARG A 102 16.30 -15.11 -5.42
CA ARG A 102 16.32 -15.60 -4.03
C ARG A 102 15.95 -14.53 -3.00
N ALA A 103 15.94 -13.25 -3.39
CA ALA A 103 15.56 -12.18 -2.49
C ALA A 103 14.06 -12.22 -2.25
N ASP A 104 13.67 -12.19 -0.97
CA ASP A 104 12.27 -12.01 -0.58
C ASP A 104 11.92 -10.53 -0.71
N ILE A 105 11.04 -10.22 -1.67
CA ILE A 105 10.63 -8.86 -2.02
C ILE A 105 9.12 -8.85 -2.12
N ASP A 106 8.48 -8.13 -1.20
CA ASP A 106 7.07 -7.80 -1.30
C ASP A 106 6.91 -6.55 -2.19
N TYR A 107 5.90 -6.56 -3.06
CA TYR A 107 5.63 -5.48 -4.01
C TYR A 107 4.13 -5.21 -4.06
N SER A 108 3.76 -3.93 -3.98
CA SER A 108 2.38 -3.51 -4.22
C SER A 108 2.30 -2.31 -5.14
N TYR A 109 1.20 -2.27 -5.89
CA TYR A 109 0.81 -1.15 -6.72
C TYR A 109 -0.58 -0.65 -6.31
N LYS A 110 -0.67 0.63 -5.99
CA LYS A 110 -1.93 1.31 -5.66
C LYS A 110 -2.04 2.61 -6.44
N THR A 111 -3.26 3.10 -6.53
CA THR A 111 -3.58 4.37 -7.20
C THR A 111 -4.26 5.31 -6.21
N ALA A 112 -3.75 6.53 -6.07
CA ALA A 112 -4.38 7.59 -5.29
C ALA A 112 -5.19 8.52 -6.20
N GLN A 113 -6.41 8.85 -5.80
CA GLN A 113 -7.30 9.73 -6.55
C GLN A 113 -7.19 11.15 -5.99
N THR A 114 -6.41 12.00 -6.65
CA THR A 114 -6.28 13.40 -6.28
C THR A 114 -7.13 14.28 -7.19
N ILE A 115 -7.33 15.54 -6.79
CA ILE A 115 -8.10 16.53 -7.58
C ILE A 115 -7.43 16.80 -8.93
N TYR A 116 -6.11 16.63 -9.02
CA TYR A 116 -5.33 16.87 -10.24
C TYR A 116 -5.27 15.64 -11.15
N GLY A 117 -5.90 14.53 -10.75
CA GLY A 117 -5.91 13.25 -11.44
C GLY A 117 -5.36 12.11 -10.59
N ILE A 118 -4.97 11.03 -11.26
CA ILE A 118 -4.53 9.80 -10.61
C ILE A 118 -3.01 9.84 -10.40
N LEU A 119 -2.57 9.44 -9.21
CA LEU A 119 -1.17 9.15 -8.91
C LEU A 119 -0.99 7.64 -8.77
N GLY A 120 -0.01 7.08 -9.48
CA GLY A 120 0.38 5.68 -9.34
C GLY A 120 1.49 5.55 -8.30
N ILE A 121 1.33 4.61 -7.36
CA ILE A 121 2.26 4.36 -6.25
C ILE A 121 2.75 2.93 -6.35
N LYS A 122 4.06 2.75 -6.29
CA LYS A 122 4.75 1.46 -6.23
C LYS A 122 5.62 1.45 -4.97
N VAL A 123 5.52 0.40 -4.17
CA VAL A 123 6.35 0.17 -2.97
C VAL A 123 7.07 -1.16 -3.12
#